data_AF-A0A7Z9KSI9-F1
#
_entry.id   AF-A0A7Z9KSI9-F1
#
_cell.length_a   1.000
_cell.length_b   1.000
_cell.length_c   1.000
_cell.angle_alpha   90.00
_cell.angle_beta   90.00
_cell.angle_gamma   90.00
#
_symmetry.space_group_name_H-M   'P 1'
#
loop_
_entity.id
_entity.type
_entity.pdbx_description
1 polymer ?
#
loop_
_entity_poly.entity_id
_entity_poly.type
_entity_poly.pdbx_seq_one_letter_code
_entity_poly.pdbx_strand_id
1 'polypeptide(L)' 'LEGVLRPDHVPTMEGDNNDHPGYSSIGRLFAVGYIKGLREVVYKN' A
#
# COMPACT_ATOMS: atom_id res chain seq x y z
N LEU A 1 14.83 11.57 -8.51
CA LEU A 1 14.51 12.02 -7.13
C LEU A 1 14.31 10.79 -6.28
N GLU A 2 15.10 10.62 -5.22
CA GLU A 2 14.94 9.54 -4.25
C GLU A 2 13.96 9.97 -3.15
N GLY A 3 12.69 10.12 -3.53
CA GLY A 3 11.62 10.50 -2.60
C GLY A 3 11.02 9.30 -1.87
N VAL A 4 10.48 9.54 -0.67
CA VAL A 4 9.69 8.55 0.07
C VAL A 4 8.27 8.54 -0.47
N LEU A 5 7.73 7.35 -0.72
CA LEU A 5 6.34 7.13 -1.10
C LEU A 5 5.67 6.22 -0.06
N ARG A 6 4.45 6.57 0.34
CA ARG A 6 3.56 5.73 1.15
C ARG A 6 2.20 5.59 0.45
N PRO A 7 1.49 4.46 0.61
CA PRO A 7 0.05 4.43 0.35
C PRO A 7 -0.63 5.46 1.26
N ASP A 8 -1.66 6.13 0.72
CA ASP A 8 -2.42 7.10 1.49
C ASP A 8 -3.65 6.45 2.13
N HIS A 9 -4.75 6.32 1.38
CA HIS A 9 -5.95 5.63 1.81
C HIS A 9 -6.03 4.23 1.20
N VAL A 10 -6.46 3.26 2.01
CA VAL A 10 -6.61 1.85 1.62
C VAL A 10 -7.96 1.32 2.09
N PRO A 11 -8.59 0.40 1.34
CA PRO A 11 -9.86 -0.18 1.75
C PRO A 11 -9.69 -0.96 3.05
N THR A 12 -10.74 -1.01 3.85
CA THR A 12 -10.84 -1.96 4.96
C THR A 12 -11.07 -3.35 4.38
N MET A 13 -10.26 -4.30 4.81
CA MET A 13 -10.29 -5.69 4.32
C MET A 13 -10.95 -6.61 5.33
N GLU A 14 -11.33 -7.80 4.88
CA GLU A 14 -11.87 -8.84 5.76
C GLU A 14 -10.90 -9.15 6.91
N GLY A 15 -11.41 -9.20 8.14
CA GLY A 15 -10.63 -9.45 9.35
C GLY A 15 -9.93 -8.22 9.95
N ASP A 16 -9.96 -7.05 9.30
CA ASP A 16 -9.50 -5.79 9.88
C ASP A 16 -10.62 -5.06 10.64
N ASN A 17 -10.24 -4.23 11.61
CA ASN A 17 -11.13 -3.30 12.27
C ASN A 17 -11.36 -2.05 11.39
N ASN A 18 -12.59 -1.55 11.33
CA ASN A 18 -12.99 -0.38 10.56
C ASN A 18 -13.10 0.94 11.37
N ASP A 19 -12.63 0.99 12.62
CA ASP A 19 -12.66 2.19 13.47
C ASP A 19 -11.91 3.40 12.85
N HIS A 20 -10.93 3.13 11.98
CA HIS A 20 -10.17 4.12 11.22
C HIS A 20 -10.26 3.80 9.72
N PRO A 21 -11.37 4.15 9.06
CA PRO A 21 -11.57 3.83 7.64
C PRO A 21 -10.48 4.48 6.79
N GLY A 22 -10.01 3.77 5.77
CA GLY A 22 -8.91 4.24 4.94
C GLY A 22 -7.51 3.87 5.45
N TYR A 23 -7.40 3.33 6.67
CA TYR A 23 -6.10 3.06 7.32
C TYR A 23 -5.91 1.59 7.74
N SER A 24 -6.64 0.68 7.12
CA SER A 24 -6.54 -0.77 7.35
C SER A 24 -5.11 -1.30 7.18
N SER A 25 -4.70 -2.19 8.10
CA SER A 25 -3.36 -2.77 8.11
C SER A 25 -3.15 -3.71 6.93
N ILE A 26 -4.13 -4.57 6.65
CA ILE A 26 -4.09 -5.52 5.54
C ILE A 26 -4.12 -4.77 4.21
N GLY A 27 -5.01 -3.78 4.07
CA GLY A 27 -5.08 -2.93 2.88
C GLY A 27 -3.76 -2.20 2.62
N ARG A 28 -3.08 -1.72 3.67
CA ARG A 28 -1.78 -1.06 3.56
C ARG A 28 -0.70 -2.03 3.11
N LEU A 29 -0.66 -3.24 3.67
CA LEU A 29 0.32 -4.26 3.29
C LEU A 29 0.19 -4.59 1.79
N PHE A 30 -1.03 -4.78 1.30
CA PHE A 30 -1.29 -5.03 -0.11
C PHE A 30 -0.82 -3.87 -1.00
N ALA A 31 -1.19 -2.63 -0.66
CA ALA A 31 -0.83 -1.45 -1.44
C ALA A 31 0.69 -1.22 -1.49
N VAL A 32 1.40 -1.45 -0.38
CA VAL A 32 2.87 -1.39 -0.34
C VAL A 32 3.47 -2.43 -1.29
N GLY A 33 2.98 -3.67 -1.28
CA GLY A 33 3.45 -4.72 -2.19
C GLY A 33 3.25 -4.35 -3.66
N TYR A 34 2.07 -3.85 -4.01
CA TYR A 34 1.74 -3.40 -5.36
C TYR A 34 2.66 -2.29 -5.86
N ILE A 35 2.86 -1.24 -5.07
CA ILE A 35 3.76 -0.12 -5.41
C ILE A 35 5.19 -0.62 -5.59
N LYS A 36 5.68 -1.50 -4.72
CA LYS A 36 7.02 -2.08 -4.84
C LYS A 36 7.16 -2.88 -6.14
N GLY A 37 6.16 -3.68 -6.50
CA GLY A 37 6.15 -4.44 -7.77
C GLY A 37 6.17 -3.53 -9.01
N LEU A 38 5.36 -2.47 -9.02
CA LEU A 38 5.39 -1.47 -10.10
C LEU A 38 6.76 -0.77 -10.21
N ARG A 39 7.35 -0.42 -9.07
CA ARG A 39 8.70 0.17 -9.04
C ARG A 39 9.72 -0.82 -9.60
N GLU A 40 9.65 -2.08 -9.18
CA GLU A 40 10.58 -3.11 -9.64
C GLU A 40 10.52 -3.30 -11.16
N VAL A 41 9.32 -3.44 -11.74
CA VAL A 41 9.21 -3.63 -13.19
C VAL A 41 9.68 -2.42 -14.01
N VAL A 42 9.50 -1.20 -13.49
CA VAL A 42 9.93 0.03 -14.20
C VAL A 42 11.44 0.25 -14.14
N TYR A 43 12.08 -0.08 -13.01
CA TYR A 43 13.48 0.32 -12.76
C TYR A 43 14.50 -0.82 -12.85
N LYS A 44 14.08 -2.09 -12.86
CA LYS A 44 15.00 -3.24 -12.73
C LYS A 44 15.39 -3.88 -14.08
N ASN A 45 15.59 -3.06 -15.12
CA ASN A 45 16.17 -3.49 -16.41
C ASN A 45 17.64 -3.92 -16.25
#